data_AF-A0A967ILS6-F1
#
_entry.id   AF-A0A967ILS6-F1
#
_cell.length_a   1.000
_cell.length_b   1.000
_cell.length_c   1.000
_cell.angle_alpha   90.00
_cell.angle_beta   90.00
_cell.angle_gamma   90.00
#
_symmetry.space_group_name_H-M   'P 1'
#
loop_
_entity.id
_entity.type
_entity.pdbx_description
1 polymer ?
#
loop_
_entity_poly.entity_id
_entity_poly.type
_entity_poly.pdbx_seq_one_letter_code
_entity_poly.pdbx_strand_id
1 'polypeptide(L)'
;MTVETGWFSFGNINGFKRIYEIQTVGNYNTTHSVLVSLSYDYRESVPETFFWTPGINKAYGEETPYGTEIYGGGPNDDVFYYRIKPSRQKCSSIRVKIQDSYPSSNLDKG
;
A
#
# COMPACT_ATOMS: atom_id res chain seq x y z
N MET A 1 -3.93 -11.65 -8.31
CA MET A 1 -5.19 -10.96 -8.72
C MET A 1 -4.88 -9.53 -9.21
N THR A 2 -5.76 -8.84 -9.94
CA THR A 2 -5.58 -7.40 -10.26
C THR A 2 -6.90 -6.64 -10.09
N VAL A 3 -6.86 -5.54 -9.35
CA VAL A 3 -7.97 -4.61 -9.15
C VAL A 3 -7.51 -3.23 -9.56
N GLU A 4 -8.35 -2.51 -10.29
CA GLU A 4 -8.09 -1.15 -10.75
C GLU A 4 -9.28 -0.27 -10.42
N THR A 5 -9.02 0.89 -9.82
CA THR A 5 -10.06 1.88 -9.55
C THR A 5 -10.38 2.68 -10.81
N GLY A 6 -11.53 3.36 -10.83
CA GLY A 6 -11.73 4.48 -11.75
C GLY A 6 -10.76 5.63 -11.45
N TRP A 7 -10.78 6.65 -12.31
CA TRP A 7 -10.05 7.90 -12.07
C TRP A 7 -10.76 8.73 -11.00
N PHE A 8 -10.05 9.04 -9.92
CA PHE A 8 -10.50 10.05 -8.97
C PHE A 8 -10.10 11.42 -9.52
N SER A 9 -11.09 12.26 -9.85
CA SER A 9 -10.86 13.60 -10.41
C SER A 9 -11.05 14.69 -9.37
N PHE A 10 -10.02 15.52 -9.20
CA PHE A 10 -9.98 16.62 -8.22
C PHE A 10 -9.90 17.99 -8.90
N GLY A 11 -9.72 18.05 -10.22
CA GLY A 11 -9.47 19.29 -10.97
C GLY A 11 -10.56 20.37 -10.85
N ASN A 12 -11.79 19.97 -10.54
CA ASN A 12 -12.94 20.88 -10.36
C ASN A 12 -13.27 21.16 -8.89
N ILE A 13 -12.52 20.58 -7.94
CA ILE A 13 -12.71 20.83 -6.51
C ILE A 13 -11.79 21.99 -6.13
N ASN A 14 -12.37 23.17 -5.93
CA ASN A 14 -11.63 24.37 -5.60
C ASN A 14 -10.85 24.17 -4.28
N GLY A 15 -9.53 24.24 -4.34
CA GLY A 15 -8.64 24.03 -3.19
C GLY A 15 -8.12 22.60 -2.99
N PHE A 16 -8.69 21.56 -3.61
CA PHE A 16 -8.18 20.19 -3.50
C PHE A 16 -7.10 19.94 -4.55
N LYS A 17 -5.83 20.07 -4.15
CA LYS A 17 -4.68 19.97 -5.06
C LYS A 17 -3.67 18.92 -4.65
N ARG A 18 -3.94 18.10 -3.63
CA ARG A 18 -2.93 17.20 -3.07
C ARG A 18 -3.47 15.90 -2.48
N ILE A 19 -2.82 14.79 -2.83
CA ILE A 19 -2.93 13.49 -2.15
C ILE A 19 -1.68 13.32 -1.30
N TYR A 20 -1.86 13.27 0.02
CA TYR A 20 -0.74 13.14 0.96
C TYR A 20 -0.29 11.69 1.12
N GLU A 21 -1.25 10.78 1.24
CA GLU A 21 -1.02 9.37 1.40
C GLU A 21 -2.24 8.57 0.94
N ILE A 22 -2.00 7.30 0.62
CA ILE A 22 -3.01 6.31 0.32
C ILE A 22 -2.82 5.20 1.33
N GLN A 23 -3.89 4.85 2.03
CA GLN A 23 -3.89 3.77 3.01
C GLN A 23 -4.78 2.65 2.50
N THR A 24 -4.25 1.45 2.42
CA THR A 24 -5.03 0.25 2.10
C THR A 24 -5.09 -0.63 3.32
N VAL A 25 -6.29 -1.12 3.64
CA VAL A 25 -6.51 -2.13 4.66
C VAL A 25 -7.15 -3.35 4.03
N GLY A 26 -6.80 -4.55 4.51
CA GLY A 26 -7.39 -5.79 4.05
C GLY A 26 -7.13 -6.93 5.02
N ASN A 27 -7.72 -8.08 4.75
CA ASN A 27 -7.43 -9.31 5.49
C ASN A 27 -6.40 -10.12 4.73
N TYR A 28 -5.36 -10.56 5.42
CA TYR A 28 -4.28 -11.39 4.89
C TYR A 28 -4.64 -12.86 5.06
N ASN A 29 -5.09 -13.49 3.97
CA ASN A 29 -5.56 -14.89 3.99
C ASN A 29 -4.51 -15.90 3.54
N THR A 30 -3.56 -15.49 2.69
CA THR A 30 -2.55 -16.37 2.06
C THR A 30 -1.26 -15.62 1.81
N THR A 31 -0.12 -16.32 1.73
CA THR A 31 1.15 -15.68 1.35
C THR A 31 1.11 -15.11 -0.06
N HIS A 32 1.21 -13.79 -0.17
CA HIS A 32 1.19 -13.06 -1.43
C HIS A 32 2.00 -11.77 -1.33
N SER A 33 2.52 -11.29 -2.45
CA SER A 33 3.14 -9.97 -2.58
C SER A 33 2.22 -9.05 -3.39
N VAL A 34 2.21 -7.77 -3.04
CA VAL A 34 1.35 -6.77 -3.68
C VAL A 34 2.19 -5.71 -4.39
N LEU A 35 1.89 -5.48 -5.66
CA LEU A 35 2.37 -4.35 -6.44
C LEU A 35 1.25 -3.32 -6.58
N VAL A 36 1.44 -2.14 -6.01
CA VAL A 36 0.53 -1.01 -6.17
C VAL A 36 1.11 -0.02 -7.18
N SER A 37 0.35 0.27 -8.22
CA SER A 37 0.70 1.21 -9.28
C SER A 37 -0.21 2.43 -9.23
N LEU A 38 0.38 3.62 -9.28
CA LEU A 38 -0.33 4.90 -9.29
C LEU A 38 -0.16 5.56 -10.66
N SER A 39 -1.27 5.91 -11.30
CA SER A 39 -1.29 6.72 -12.53
C SER A 39 -1.85 8.12 -12.24
N TYR A 40 -1.36 9.15 -12.92
CA TYR A 40 -1.70 10.55 -12.66
C TYR A 40 -2.22 11.26 -13.90
N ASP A 41 -3.16 12.18 -13.72
CA ASP A 41 -3.64 13.13 -14.74
C ASP A 41 -4.06 12.48 -16.07
N TYR A 42 -4.78 11.34 -16.01
CA TYR A 42 -5.19 10.55 -17.17
C TYR A 42 -4.04 10.04 -18.05
N ARG A 43 -2.81 9.95 -17.52
CA ARG A 43 -1.66 9.38 -18.21
C ARG A 43 -1.33 7.99 -17.68
N GLU A 44 -1.27 7.02 -18.58
CA GLU A 44 -1.03 5.61 -18.24
C GLU A 44 0.41 5.14 -18.49
N SER A 45 1.21 5.92 -19.22
CA SER A 45 2.47 5.46 -19.81
C SER A 45 3.61 5.23 -18.82
N VAL A 46 3.56 5.78 -17.60
CA VAL A 46 4.57 5.58 -16.55
C VAL A 46 3.90 5.63 -15.18
N PRO A 47 3.38 4.51 -14.66
CA PRO A 47 2.87 4.48 -13.31
C PRO A 47 4.00 4.51 -12.29
N GLU A 48 3.80 5.20 -11.18
CA GLU A 48 4.64 5.07 -10.00
C GLU A 48 4.30 3.75 -9.31
N THR A 49 5.30 2.90 -9.04
CA THR A 49 5.08 1.55 -8.51
C THR A 49 5.64 1.39 -7.12
N PHE A 50 4.85 0.75 -6.26
CA PHE A 50 5.19 0.40 -4.90
C PHE A 50 5.07 -1.11 -4.73
N PHE A 51 6.16 -1.75 -4.36
CA PHE A 51 6.17 -3.18 -4.08
C PHE A 51 6.12 -3.42 -2.58
N TRP A 52 5.30 -4.37 -2.17
CA TRP A 52 5.15 -4.75 -0.78
C TRP A 52 5.04 -6.26 -0.63
N THR A 53 5.72 -6.78 0.39
CA THR A 53 5.61 -8.17 0.84
C THR A 53 5.18 -8.15 2.31
N PRO A 54 4.25 -9.03 2.72
CA PRO A 54 3.84 -9.18 4.10
C PRO A 54 5.03 -9.44 5.01
N GLY A 55 5.27 -8.49 5.91
CA GLY A 55 6.06 -8.70 7.10
C GLY A 55 5.13 -9.22 8.18
N ILE A 56 5.40 -10.43 8.67
CA ILE A 56 4.78 -11.00 9.88
C ILE A 56 4.86 -9.93 10.99
N ASN A 57 3.77 -9.73 11.74
CA ASN A 57 3.69 -8.79 12.86
C ASN A 57 4.99 -8.80 13.67
N LYS A 58 5.80 -7.75 13.57
CA LYS A 58 7.05 -7.66 14.32
C LYS A 58 6.70 -7.33 15.76
N ALA A 59 7.13 -8.17 16.70
CA ALA A 59 7.07 -7.85 18.12
C ALA A 59 7.70 -6.47 18.34
N TYR A 60 7.03 -5.62 19.13
CA TYR A 60 7.57 -4.30 19.46
C TYR A 60 8.44 -4.43 20.71
N GLY A 61 9.70 -4.01 20.58
CA GLY A 61 10.67 -4.02 21.68
C GLY A 61 11.27 -5.40 21.99
N GLU A 62 12.48 -5.41 22.55
CA GLU A 62 13.14 -6.62 23.05
C GLU A 62 13.16 -6.70 24.59
N GLU A 63 12.71 -5.66 25.31
CA GLU A 63 12.82 -5.61 26.78
C GLU A 63 11.64 -4.91 27.49
N THR A 64 11.47 -5.29 28.76
CA THR A 64 10.41 -4.86 29.69
C THR A 64 10.43 -3.35 29.97
N PRO A 65 9.28 -2.70 30.27
CA PRO A 65 7.97 -3.30 30.54
C PRO A 65 7.10 -3.52 29.29
N TYR A 66 7.58 -3.18 28.09
CA TYR A 66 6.80 -3.21 26.85
C TYR A 66 7.50 -4.02 25.74
N GLY A 67 7.89 -5.25 26.05
CA GLY A 67 8.60 -6.12 25.11
C GLY A 67 8.21 -7.57 25.30
N THR A 68 7.28 -8.04 24.48
CA THR A 68 6.96 -9.45 24.11
C THR A 68 5.59 -9.54 23.45
N GLU A 69 4.72 -8.55 23.65
CA GLU A 69 3.39 -8.51 23.05
C GLU A 69 3.44 -8.05 21.59
N ILE A 70 2.57 -8.64 20.76
CA ILE A 70 2.35 -8.19 19.39
C ILE A 70 1.72 -6.79 19.47
N TYR A 71 2.45 -5.77 19.05
CA TYR A 71 1.93 -4.40 19.02
C TYR A 71 1.09 -4.20 17.75
N GLY A 72 -0.23 -4.17 17.95
CA GLY A 72 -1.20 -4.05 16.86
C GLY A 72 -1.48 -5.40 16.21
N GLY A 73 -2.73 -5.83 16.32
CA GLY A 73 -3.20 -7.14 15.85
C GLY A 73 -2.98 -8.24 16.89
N GLY A 74 -4.06 -8.84 17.39
CA GLY A 74 -3.98 -10.03 18.22
C GLY A 74 -3.43 -11.25 17.46
N PRO A 75 -3.14 -12.37 18.15
CA PRO A 75 -2.91 -13.63 17.46
C PRO A 75 -4.12 -13.94 16.56
N ASN A 76 -3.89 -14.09 15.25
CA ASN A 76 -4.89 -14.21 14.17
C ASN A 76 -5.52 -12.91 13.64
N ASP A 77 -5.08 -11.72 14.06
CA ASP A 77 -5.36 -10.47 13.33
C ASP A 77 -4.36 -10.32 12.19
N ASP A 78 -4.59 -11.10 11.15
CA ASP A 78 -3.86 -10.98 9.89
C ASP A 78 -4.44 -9.78 9.10
N VAL A 79 -4.35 -8.57 9.68
CA VAL A 79 -4.77 -7.34 9.01
C VAL A 79 -3.60 -6.82 8.18
N PHE A 80 -3.80 -6.83 6.86
CA PHE A 80 -2.93 -6.16 5.92
C PHE A 80 -3.14 -4.65 6.01
N TYR A 81 -2.11 -3.89 6.38
CA TYR A 81 -2.11 -2.43 6.30
C TYR A 81 -0.91 -1.94 5.50
N TYR A 82 -1.17 -1.14 4.47
CA TYR A 82 -0.12 -0.50 3.70
C TYR A 82 -0.37 0.99 3.54
N ARG A 83 0.68 1.77 3.81
CA ARG A 83 0.68 3.23 3.67
C ARG A 83 1.62 3.62 2.54
N ILE A 84 1.05 4.19 1.49
CA ILE A 84 1.77 4.70 0.33
C ILE A 84 1.87 6.21 0.46
N LYS A 85 3.08 6.73 0.26
CA LYS A 85 3.33 8.16 0.13
C LYS A 85 3.70 8.46 -1.32
N PRO A 86 2.76 8.94 -2.15
CA PRO A 86 3.02 9.32 -3.54
C PRO A 86 4.20 10.29 -3.66
N SER A 87 5.15 10.06 -4.55
CA SER A 87 6.19 11.04 -4.89
C SER A 87 5.57 12.28 -5.53
N ARG A 88 4.53 12.07 -6.35
CA ARG A 88 3.72 13.15 -6.93
C ARG A 88 2.44 13.36 -6.14
N GLN A 89 2.51 14.24 -5.15
CA GLN A 89 1.33 14.55 -4.33
C GLN A 89 0.37 15.52 -5.01
N LYS A 90 0.83 16.43 -5.87
CA LYS A 90 -0.03 17.39 -6.59
C LYS A 90 -0.43 16.85 -7.97
N CYS A 91 -1.70 16.48 -8.12
CA CYS A 91 -2.30 15.99 -9.36
C CYS A 91 -3.76 16.45 -9.50
N SER A 92 -4.26 16.49 -10.73
CA SER A 92 -5.67 16.76 -11.05
C SER A 92 -6.52 15.49 -11.04
N SER A 93 -5.89 14.33 -11.27
CA SER A 93 -6.52 13.03 -11.07
C SER A 93 -5.50 11.95 -10.70
N ILE A 94 -5.97 10.91 -10.04
CA ILE A 94 -5.20 9.70 -9.72
C ILE A 94 -6.01 8.45 -10.05
N ARG A 95 -5.33 7.37 -10.40
CA ARG A 95 -5.86 6.02 -10.47
C ARG A 95 -4.95 5.07 -9.71
N VAL A 96 -5.54 4.15 -8.97
CA VAL A 96 -4.82 3.13 -8.20
C VAL A 96 -5.08 1.77 -8.83
N LYS A 97 -4.00 1.04 -9.11
CA LYS A 97 -4.04 -0.35 -9.56
C LYS A 97 -3.29 -1.21 -8.56
N ILE A 98 -3.96 -2.22 -8.03
CA ILE A 98 -3.40 -3.16 -7.06
C ILE A 98 -3.29 -4.51 -7.77
N GLN A 99 -2.07 -5.03 -7.84
CA GLN A 99 -1.78 -6.34 -8.41
C GLN A 99 -1.23 -7.23 -7.31
N ASP A 100 -1.96 -8.29 -7.04
CA ASP A 100 -1.53 -9.38 -6.20
C ASP A 100 -0.75 -10.39 -7.06
N SER A 101 0.46 -10.70 -6.59
CA SER A 101 1.43 -11.60 -7.19
C SER A 101 1.85 -12.66 -6.17
N TYR A 102 1.90 -13.92 -6.59
CA TYR A 102 2.51 -14.94 -5.74
C TYR A 102 4.02 -14.70 -5.66
N PRO A 103 4.66 -14.76 -4.48
CA PRO A 103 6.09 -14.55 -4.39
C PRO A 103 6.82 -15.70 -5.10
N SER A 104 7.26 -15.48 -6.33
CA SER A 104 8.30 -16.31 -6.94
C SER A 104 9.64 -15.94 -6.31
N SER A 105 9.89 -16.45 -5.10
CA SER A 105 11.17 -16.71 -4.43
C SER A 105 12.43 -15.87 -4.78
N ASN A 106 12.35 -14.58 -5.12
CA ASN A 106 13.54 -13.80 -5.42
C ASN A 106 13.32 -12.28 -5.34
N LEU A 107 12.98 -11.79 -4.16
CA LEU A 107 12.81 -10.36 -3.89
C LEU A 107 13.82 -9.81 -2.87
N ASP A 108 14.95 -10.51 -2.70
CA ASP A 108 16.11 -10.06 -1.91
C ASP A 108 17.00 -9.06 -2.66
N LYS A 109 16.44 -8.32 -3.63
CA LYS A 109 17.15 -7.25 -4.33
C LYS A 109 16.37 -5.95 -4.24
N GLY A 110 16.41 -5.39 -3.03
CA GLY A 110 16.43 -3.94 -2.83
C GLY A 110 17.87 -3.46 -2.80
#